data_AF-A0A2E6SYY8-F1
#
_entry.id   AF-A0A2E6SYY8-F1
#
_cell.length_a   1.000
_cell.length_b   1.000
_cell.length_c   1.000
_cell.angle_alpha   90.00
_cell.angle_beta   90.00
_cell.angle_gamma   90.00
#
_symmetry.space_group_name_H-M   'P 1'
#
loop_
_entity.id
_entity.type
_entity.pdbx_description
1 polymer ?
#
loop_
_entity_poly.entity_id
_entity_poly.type
_entity_poly.pdbx_seq_one_letter_code
_entity_poly.pdbx_strand_id
1 'polypeptide(L)'
;MNESKILTLFQNNKKDKAFQLLYTLWPQFMGYVKSQGGSKEQAEDIFQEAILVVYKKLADQNFEFEGSLKTYLFNSAKYMWWRENKSTREVEAVADFLG
;
A
#
# COMPACT_ATOMS: atom_id res chain seq x y z
N MET A 1 -9.65 -10.12 -7.86
CA MET A 1 -9.60 -8.71 -8.28
C MET A 1 -9.47 -8.67 -9.80
N ASN A 2 -10.26 -7.87 -10.53
CA ASN A 2 -10.17 -7.75 -11.99
C ASN A 2 -9.38 -6.48 -12.33
N GLU A 3 -8.13 -6.65 -12.76
CA GLU A 3 -7.18 -5.55 -12.99
C GLU A 3 -7.53 -4.70 -14.21
N SER A 4 -7.93 -5.34 -15.33
CA SER A 4 -8.38 -4.63 -16.52
C SER A 4 -9.56 -3.70 -16.22
N LYS A 5 -10.51 -4.16 -15.39
CA LYS A 5 -11.64 -3.34 -14.94
C LYS A 5 -11.17 -2.12 -14.12
N ILE A 6 -10.17 -2.29 -13.26
CA ILE A 6 -9.60 -1.18 -12.47
C ILE A 6 -8.99 -0.12 -13.40
N LEU A 7 -8.20 -0.54 -14.39
CA LEU A 7 -7.60 0.35 -15.38
C LEU A 7 -8.66 1.11 -16.18
N THR A 8 -9.69 0.42 -16.68
CA THR A 8 -10.81 1.06 -17.38
C THR A 8 -11.55 2.06 -16.49
N LEU A 9 -11.75 1.76 -15.20
CA LEU A 9 -12.40 2.68 -14.27
C LEU A 9 -11.56 3.94 -14.04
N PHE A 10 -10.22 3.82 -13.96
CA PHE A 10 -9.33 4.98 -13.87
C PHE A 10 -9.40 5.87 -15.11
N GLN A 11 -9.36 5.29 -16.31
CA GLN A 11 -9.43 6.01 -17.58
C GLN A 11 -10.77 6.74 -17.77
N ASN A 12 -11.88 6.20 -17.23
CA ASN A 12 -13.22 6.80 -17.32
C ASN A 12 -13.56 7.75 -16.15
N ASN A 13 -12.56 8.22 -15.41
CA ASN A 13 -12.73 9.11 -14.24
C ASN A 13 -13.64 8.54 -13.13
N LYS A 14 -13.80 7.21 -13.04
CA LYS A 14 -14.59 6.49 -12.01
C LYS A 14 -13.69 6.00 -10.88
N LYS A 15 -12.97 6.95 -10.27
CA LYS A 15 -11.88 6.70 -9.31
C LYS A 15 -12.39 6.03 -8.03
N ASP A 16 -13.56 6.41 -7.57
CA ASP A 16 -14.28 5.84 -6.42
C ASP A 16 -14.42 4.30 -6.53
N LYS A 17 -14.86 3.82 -7.69
CA LYS A 17 -15.04 2.38 -7.94
C LYS A 17 -13.71 1.65 -8.05
N ALA A 18 -12.70 2.30 -8.61
CA ALA A 18 -11.36 1.75 -8.68
C ALA A 18 -10.74 1.60 -7.28
N PHE A 19 -10.90 2.61 -6.41
CA PHE A 19 -10.46 2.54 -5.02
C PHE A 19 -11.17 1.45 -4.23
N GLN A 20 -12.49 1.30 -4.38
CA GLN A 20 -13.23 0.21 -3.74
C GLN A 20 -12.67 -1.17 -4.13
N LEU A 21 -12.30 -1.36 -5.39
CA LEU A 21 -11.69 -2.61 -5.86
C LEU A 21 -10.30 -2.83 -5.27
N LEU A 22 -9.46 -1.80 -5.20
CA LEU A 22 -8.14 -1.88 -4.56
C LEU A 22 -8.28 -2.18 -3.06
N TYR A 23 -9.26 -1.58 -2.39
CA TYR A 23 -9.53 -1.78 -0.96
C TYR A 23 -9.98 -3.20 -0.61
N THR A 24 -10.40 -4.01 -1.59
CA THR A 24 -10.65 -5.45 -1.34
C THR A 24 -9.42 -6.22 -0.88
N LEU A 25 -8.22 -5.68 -1.11
CA LEU A 25 -6.94 -6.25 -0.65
C LEU A 25 -6.59 -5.88 0.80
N TRP A 26 -7.32 -4.95 1.40
CA TRP A 26 -7.10 -4.45 2.76
C TRP A 26 -7.00 -5.58 3.81
N PRO A 27 -7.94 -6.54 3.89
CA PRO A 27 -7.88 -7.59 4.92
C PRO A 27 -6.60 -8.41 4.85
N GLN A 28 -6.08 -8.65 3.63
CA GLN A 28 -4.85 -9.38 3.40
C GLN A 28 -3.63 -8.59 3.91
N PHE A 29 -3.59 -7.28 3.67
CA PHE A 29 -2.49 -6.43 4.12
C PHE A 29 -2.53 -6.20 5.64
N MET A 30 -3.71 -5.97 6.21
CA MET A 30 -3.90 -5.86 7.66
C MET A 30 -3.46 -7.14 8.38
N GLY A 31 -3.78 -8.32 7.84
CA GLY A 31 -3.28 -9.60 8.37
C GLY A 31 -1.75 -9.71 8.32
N TYR A 32 -1.13 -9.24 7.24
CA TYR A 32 0.32 -9.15 7.13
C TYR A 32 0.92 -8.24 8.22
N VAL A 33 0.44 -7.00 8.36
CA VAL A 33 0.96 -6.06 9.38
C VAL A 33 0.78 -6.61 10.80
N LYS A 34 -0.39 -7.18 11.12
CA LYS A 34 -0.62 -7.82 12.43
C LYS A 34 0.35 -8.95 12.72
N SER A 35 0.66 -9.80 11.73
CA SER A 35 1.66 -10.87 11.88
C SER A 35 3.08 -10.36 12.11
N GLN A 36 3.34 -9.08 11.84
CA GLN A 36 4.61 -8.39 12.09
C GLN A 36 4.57 -7.55 13.37
N GLY A 37 3.51 -7.66 14.19
CA GLY A 37 3.35 -6.92 15.45
C GLY A 37 2.77 -5.51 15.30
N GLY A 38 2.34 -5.11 14.10
CA GLY A 38 1.76 -3.79 13.87
C GLY A 38 0.28 -3.67 14.24
N SER A 39 -0.15 -2.42 14.43
CA SER A 39 -1.53 -2.06 14.74
C SER A 39 -2.42 -2.00 13.49
N LYS A 40 -3.74 -1.91 13.72
CA LYS A 40 -4.70 -1.67 12.63
C LYS A 40 -4.52 -0.27 12.05
N GLU A 41 -4.31 0.74 12.90
CA GLU A 41 -4.11 2.12 12.48
C GLU A 41 -2.90 2.25 11.55
N GLN A 42 -1.73 1.71 11.95
CA GLN A 42 -0.53 1.73 11.11
C GLN A 42 -0.76 1.04 9.76
N ALA A 43 -1.42 -0.12 9.78
CA ALA A 43 -1.75 -0.82 8.55
C ALA A 43 -2.61 0.07 7.63
N GLU A 44 -3.59 0.77 8.19
CA GLU A 44 -4.55 1.59 7.45
C GLU A 44 -3.85 2.78 6.81
N ASP A 45 -3.01 3.48 7.56
CA ASP A 45 -2.21 4.60 7.07
C ASP A 45 -1.30 4.20 5.91
N ILE A 46 -0.53 3.12 6.08
CA ILE A 46 0.37 2.61 5.04
C ILE A 46 -0.42 2.16 3.80
N PHE A 47 -1.55 1.49 3.99
CA PHE A 47 -2.31 0.96 2.87
C PHE A 47 -2.96 2.08 2.06
N GLN A 48 -3.44 3.14 2.72
CA GLN A 48 -3.93 4.35 2.06
C GLN A 48 -2.82 5.06 1.29
N GLU A 49 -1.62 5.21 1.87
CA GLU A 49 -0.45 5.79 1.18
C GLU A 49 -0.08 4.96 -0.07
N ALA A 50 -0.06 3.64 0.05
CA ALA A 50 0.24 2.75 -1.06
C ALA A 50 -0.80 2.86 -2.18
N ILE A 51 -2.10 2.96 -1.87
CA ILE A 51 -3.16 3.21 -2.86
C ILE A 51 -2.93 4.54 -3.59
N LEU A 52 -2.53 5.61 -2.89
CA LEU A 52 -2.23 6.89 -3.51
C LEU A 52 -1.03 6.82 -4.46
N VAL A 53 0.00 6.02 -4.13
CA VAL A 53 1.13 5.76 -5.02
C VAL A 53 0.67 5.04 -6.29
N VAL A 54 -0.14 3.99 -6.16
CA VAL A 54 -0.73 3.29 -7.32
C VAL A 54 -1.54 4.25 -8.18
N TYR A 55 -2.39 5.06 -7.56
CA TYR A 55 -3.21 6.04 -8.26
C TYR A 55 -2.37 7.04 -9.07
N LYS A 56 -1.35 7.65 -8.45
CA LYS A 56 -0.46 8.59 -9.14
C LYS A 56 0.23 7.93 -10.33
N LYS A 57 0.59 6.65 -10.20
CA LYS A 57 1.25 5.91 -11.26
C LYS A 57 0.32 5.56 -12.42
N LEU A 58 -0.94 5.22 -12.12
CA LEU A 58 -1.96 4.97 -13.16
C LEU A 58 -2.45 6.26 -13.85
N ALA A 59 -2.32 7.40 -13.19
CA ALA A 59 -2.65 8.71 -13.78
C ALA A 59 -1.55 9.24 -14.71
N ASP A 60 -0.36 8.66 -14.66
CA ASP A 60 0.76 8.98 -15.54
C ASP A 60 0.52 8.37 -16.93
N GLN A 61 0.33 9.22 -17.94
CA GLN A 61 -0.02 8.80 -19.31
C GLN A 61 1.11 8.02 -19.99
N ASN A 62 2.34 8.10 -19.47
CA ASN A 62 3.50 7.37 -20.00
C ASN A 62 3.75 6.06 -19.24
N PHE A 63 2.87 5.68 -18.31
CA PHE A 63 3.06 4.47 -17.53
C PHE A 63 2.58 3.23 -18.30
N GLU A 64 3.52 2.52 -18.90
CA GLU A 64 3.32 1.16 -19.37
C GLU A 64 3.48 0.20 -18.19
N PHE A 65 2.36 -0.36 -17.74
CA PHE A 65 2.37 -1.30 -16.63
C PHE A 65 2.52 -2.74 -17.12
N GLU A 66 3.72 -3.31 -16.97
CA GLU A 66 3.95 -4.73 -17.11
C GLU A 66 3.91 -5.40 -15.72
N GLY A 67 2.85 -6.15 -15.43
CA GLY A 67 2.73 -6.92 -14.19
C GLY A 67 1.32 -6.97 -13.61
N SER A 68 1.22 -7.35 -12.33
CA SER A 68 -0.05 -7.39 -11.59
C SER A 68 -0.18 -6.18 -10.67
N LEU A 69 -1.28 -5.44 -10.82
CA LEU A 69 -1.64 -4.28 -10.00
C LEU A 69 -1.73 -4.65 -8.52
N LYS A 70 -2.23 -5.87 -8.24
CA LYS A 70 -2.22 -6.44 -6.90
C LYS A 70 -0.80 -6.52 -6.35
N THR A 71 0.11 -7.12 -7.10
CA THR A 71 1.51 -7.30 -6.69
C THR A 71 2.19 -5.95 -6.46
N TYR A 72 1.97 -4.99 -7.37
CA TYR A 72 2.55 -3.66 -7.24
C TYR A 72 2.05 -2.93 -5.98
N LEU A 73 0.74 -2.95 -5.71
CA LEU A 73 0.17 -2.38 -4.49
C LEU A 73 0.75 -3.05 -3.24
N PHE A 74 0.74 -4.39 -3.21
CA PHE A 74 1.15 -5.14 -2.02
C PHE A 74 2.65 -4.97 -1.73
N ASN A 75 3.49 -4.93 -2.76
CA ASN A 75 4.92 -4.68 -2.60
C ASN A 75 5.21 -3.26 -2.15
N SER A 76 4.48 -2.27 -2.68
CA SER A 76 4.59 -0.86 -2.24
C SER A 76 4.25 -0.73 -0.75
N ALA A 77 3.13 -1.31 -0.32
CA ALA A 77 2.70 -1.29 1.08
C ALA A 77 3.66 -2.04 2.00
N LYS A 78 4.19 -3.20 1.59
CA LYS A 78 5.22 -3.94 2.35
C LYS A 78 6.52 -3.16 2.50
N TYR A 79 6.96 -2.47 1.45
CA TYR A 79 8.15 -1.64 1.50
C TYR A 79 7.98 -0.47 2.47
N MET A 80 6.83 0.20 2.43
CA MET A 80 6.49 1.27 3.38
C MET A 80 6.47 0.77 4.83
N TRP A 81 5.81 -0.36 5.10
CA TRP A 81 5.84 -1.01 6.41
C TRP A 81 7.26 -1.32 6.87
N TRP A 82 8.08 -1.94 6.02
CA TRP A 82 9.47 -2.25 6.36
C TRP A 82 10.29 -1.00 6.70
N ARG A 83 10.10 0.09 5.94
CA ARG A 83 10.78 1.37 6.14
C ARG A 83 10.39 2.01 7.48
N GLU A 84 9.10 2.04 7.80
CA GLU A 84 8.60 2.59 9.07
C GLU A 84 9.17 1.82 10.27
N ASN A 85 9.11 0.48 10.23
CA ASN A 85 9.63 -0.33 11.34
C ASN A 85 11.15 -0.28 11.48
N LYS A 86 11.90 -0.09 10.39
CA LYS A 86 13.33 0.13 10.49
C LYS A 86 13.63 1.42 11.25
N SER A 87 12.92 2.51 10.91
CA SER A 87 13.07 3.79 11.61
C SER A 87 12.69 3.68 13.09
N THR A 88 11.58 2.99 13.40
CA THR A 88 11.16 2.80 14.79
C THR A 88 12.19 2.00 15.59
N ARG A 89 12.71 0.90 15.04
CA ARG A 89 13.73 0.08 15.70
C ARG A 89 15.04 0.82 15.95
N GLU A 90 15.45 1.70 15.03
CA GLU A 90 16.64 2.55 15.22
C GLU A 90 16.45 3.55 16.36
N VAL A 91 15.25 4.14 16.48
CA VAL A 91 14.91 5.07 17.57
C VAL A 91 14.82 4.34 18.92
N GLU A 92 14.17 3.17 18.95
CA GLU A 92 14.07 2.31 20.14
C GLU A 92 15.45 1.88 20.63
N ALA A 93 16.33 1.42 19.72
CA ALA A 93 17.69 1.02 20.08
C ALA A 93 18.53 2.16 20.67
N VAL A 94 18.34 3.39 20.18
CA VAL A 94 19.01 4.58 20.76
C VAL A 94 18.42 4.93 22.13
N ALA A 95 17.11 4.85 22.28
CA ALA A 95 16.45 5.11 23.57
C ALA A 95 16.88 4.09 24.65
N ASP A 96 16.93 2.80 24.30
CA ASP A 96 17.38 1.71 25.19
C ASP A 96 18.86 1.84 25.57
N PHE A 97 19.70 2.41 24.68
CA PHE A 97 21.11 2.66 24.98
C PHE A 97 21.33 3.86 25.92
N LEU A 98 20.42 4.83 25.91
CA LEU A 98 20.53 6.08 26.68
C LEU A 98 19.76 6.07 28.01
N GLY A 99 18.91 5.08 28.24
CA GLY A 99 18.17 4.86 29.49
C GLY A 99 18.92 3.96 30.47
#